data_AF-A0A6N4WV74-F1
#
_entry.id   AF-A0A6N4WV74-F1
#
_cell.length_a   1.000
_cell.length_b   1.000
_cell.length_c   1.000
_cell.angle_alpha   90.00
_cell.angle_beta   90.00
_cell.angle_gamma   90.00
#
_symmetry.space_group_name_H-M   'P 1'
#
loop_
_entity.id
_entity.type
_entity.pdbx_description
1 polymer ?
#
loop_
_entity_poly.entity_id
_entity_poly.type
_entity_poly.pdbx_seq_one_letter_code
_entity_poly.pdbx_strand_id
1 'polypeptide(L)' 'MSISIMDQDRLKLDLQYITLACELPEGESLGAVLARLDAYAKTPDLPDRLLHYLTKRSYAKALNWLDNPDTPHHP' A
#
# COMPACT_ATOMS: atom_id res chain seq x y z
N MET A 1 -3.07 -17.58 3.76
CA MET A 1 -1.94 -17.15 4.62
C MET A 1 -1.91 -15.63 4.56
N SER A 2 -2.05 -14.96 5.71
CA SER A 2 -1.97 -13.49 5.78
C SER A 2 -0.62 -12.98 5.26
N ILE A 3 -0.62 -11.75 4.74
CA ILE A 3 0.60 -11.05 4.29
C ILE A 3 1.62 -11.04 5.44
N SER A 4 2.87 -11.39 5.14
CA SER A 4 3.93 -11.41 6.14
C SER A 4 4.24 -9.99 6.63
N ILE A 5 4.71 -9.84 7.87
CA ILE A 5 5.09 -8.53 8.46
C ILE A 5 6.05 -7.76 7.52
N MET A 6 7.03 -8.47 6.95
CA MET A 6 8.01 -7.90 6.02
C MET A 6 7.39 -7.40 4.70
N ASP A 7 6.32 -8.04 4.23
CA ASP A 7 5.57 -7.62 3.04
C ASP A 7 4.70 -6.39 3.33
N GLN A 8 4.18 -6.29 4.56
CA GLN A 8 3.42 -5.12 5.01
C GLN A 8 4.32 -3.88 5.16
N ASP A 9 5.52 -4.02 5.71
CA ASP A 9 6.49 -2.92 5.81
C ASP A 9 6.89 -2.40 4.43
N ARG A 10 7.11 -3.31 3.47
CA ARG A 10 7.42 -2.92 2.09
C ARG A 10 6.23 -2.24 1.42
N LEU A 11 5.03 -2.76 1.59
CA LEU A 11 3.81 -2.13 1.09
C LEU A 11 3.64 -0.72 1.65
N LYS A 12 3.86 -0.54 2.96
CA LYS A 12 3.79 0.77 3.61
C LYS A 12 4.82 1.74 3.02
N LEU A 13 6.05 1.29 2.80
CA LEU A 13 7.10 2.11 2.19
C LEU A 13 6.75 2.52 0.75
N ASP A 14 6.27 1.59 -0.06
CA ASP A 14 5.82 1.86 -1.43
C ASP A 14 4.66 2.87 -1.45
N LEU A 15 3.74 2.78 -0.47
CA LEU A 15 2.67 3.76 -0.29
C LEU A 15 3.20 5.13 0.16
N GLN A 16 4.22 5.20 1.00
CA GLN A 16 4.85 6.46 1.38
C GLN A 16 5.54 7.14 0.19
N TYR A 17 6.21 6.37 -0.66
CA TYR A 17 6.83 6.90 -1.88
C TYR A 17 5.79 7.48 -2.85
N ILE A 18 4.71 6.76 -3.15
CA ILE A 18 3.70 7.23 -4.12
C ILE A 18 2.85 8.38 -3.58
N THR A 19 2.75 8.52 -2.26
CA THR A 19 2.07 9.64 -1.59
C THR A 19 3.00 10.80 -1.27
N LEU A 20 4.28 10.72 -1.67
CA LEU A 20 5.32 11.71 -1.41
C LEU A 20 5.53 12.01 0.09
N ALA A 21 5.17 11.05 0.96
CA ALA A 21 5.43 11.13 2.39
C ALA A 21 6.90 10.84 2.74
N CYS A 22 7.64 10.23 1.82
CA CYS A 22 9.08 9.99 1.89
C CYS A 22 9.72 10.17 0.50
N GLU A 23 11.00 10.54 0.48
CA GLU A 23 11.77 10.64 -0.76
C GLU A 23 11.99 9.27 -1.39
N LEU A 24 11.90 9.23 -2.71
CA LEU A 24 12.20 8.03 -3.48
C LEU A 24 13.73 7.82 -3.52
N PRO A 25 14.25 6.64 -3.17
CA PRO A 25 15.69 6.39 -3.17
C PRO A 25 16.26 6.45 -4.59
N GLU A 26 17.54 6.78 -4.67
CA GLU A 26 18.27 6.90 -5.93
C GLU A 26 18.27 5.56 -6.70
N GLY A 27 17.95 5.61 -8.00
CA GLY A 27 17.80 4.41 -8.84
C GLY A 27 16.42 3.74 -8.78
N GLU A 28 15.52 4.20 -7.92
CA GLU A 28 14.11 3.77 -7.93
C GLU A 28 13.25 4.71 -8.78
N SER A 29 12.12 4.23 -9.30
CA SER A 29 11.17 5.03 -10.07
C SER A 29 9.74 4.86 -9.55
N LEU A 30 8.93 5.92 -9.65
CA LEU A 30 7.51 5.84 -9.31
C LEU A 30 6.77 4.77 -10.14
N GLY A 31 7.21 4.53 -11.38
CA GLY A 31 6.66 3.45 -12.21
C GLY A 31 6.91 2.06 -11.61
N ALA A 32 8.10 1.81 -11.07
CA ALA A 32 8.40 0.56 -10.37
C ALA A 32 7.61 0.41 -9.07
N VAL A 33 7.44 1.50 -8.31
CA VAL A 33 6.60 1.54 -7.10
C VAL A 33 5.15 1.17 -7.46
N LEU A 34 4.58 1.80 -8.49
CA LEU A 34 3.22 1.51 -8.96
C LEU A 34 3.06 0.05 -9.40
N ALA A 35 4.03 -0.50 -10.12
CA ALA A 35 3.98 -1.90 -10.55
C ALA A 35 3.97 -2.88 -9.37
N ARG A 36 4.68 -2.57 -8.27
CA ARG A 36 4.63 -3.37 -7.03
C ARG A 36 3.29 -3.22 -6.33
N LEU A 37 2.74 -2.01 -6.23
CA LEU A 37 1.40 -1.78 -5.67
C LEU A 37 0.31 -2.55 -6.46
N ASP A 38 0.42 -2.58 -7.78
CA ASP A 38 -0.46 -3.38 -8.65
C ASP A 38 -0.26 -4.89 -8.44
N ALA A 39 0.95 -5.34 -8.06
CA ALA A 39 1.21 -6.73 -7.70
C ALA A 39 0.61 -7.09 -6.34
N TYR A 40 0.69 -6.20 -5.34
CA TYR A 40 0.03 -6.39 -4.03
C TYR A 40 -1.48 -6.55 -4.17
N ALA A 41 -2.12 -5.79 -5.06
CA ALA A 41 -3.55 -5.93 -5.35
C ALA A 41 -3.95 -7.30 -5.96
N LYS A 42 -2.97 -8.12 -6.37
CA LYS A 42 -3.18 -9.48 -6.87
C LYS A 42 -2.79 -10.54 -5.84
N THR A 43 -2.26 -10.14 -4.69
CA THR A 43 -1.88 -11.07 -3.62
C THR A 43 -3.12 -11.73 -3.02
N PRO A 44 -3.19 -13.07 -2.96
CA PRO A 44 -4.28 -13.76 -2.29
C PRO A 44 -4.30 -13.39 -0.79
N ASP A 45 -5.50 -13.39 -0.18
CA ASP A 45 -5.70 -13.09 1.24
C ASP A 45 -5.31 -11.65 1.67
N LEU A 46 -5.16 -10.71 0.73
CA LEU A 46 -5.09 -9.28 1.04
C LEU A 46 -6.41 -8.82 1.67
N PRO A 47 -6.39 -8.09 2.82
CA PRO A 47 -7.62 -7.61 3.43
C PRO A 47 -8.48 -6.80 2.46
N ASP A 48 -9.80 -7.08 2.41
CA ASP A 48 -10.72 -6.50 1.43
C ASP A 48 -10.66 -4.97 1.35
N ARG A 49 -10.50 -4.29 2.49
CA ARG A 49 -10.36 -2.83 2.53
C ARG A 49 -9.09 -2.35 1.83
N LEU A 50 -7.97 -3.03 2.07
CA LEU A 50 -6.70 -2.70 1.46
C LEU A 50 -6.72 -3.02 -0.04
N LEU A 51 -7.30 -4.15 -0.44
CA LEU A 51 -7.56 -4.49 -1.85
C LEU A 51 -8.41 -3.41 -2.54
N HIS A 52 -9.47 -2.96 -1.88
CA HIS A 52 -10.32 -1.89 -2.39
C HIS A 52 -9.52 -0.60 -2.63
N TYR A 53 -8.72 -0.15 -1.66
CA TYR A 53 -7.93 1.07 -1.81
C TYR A 53 -6.85 0.95 -2.90
N LEU A 54 -6.13 -0.18 -2.96
CA LEU A 54 -5.12 -0.40 -4.00
C LEU A 54 -5.75 -0.44 -5.39
N THR A 55 -6.87 -1.15 -5.57
CA THR A 55 -7.59 -1.24 -6.85
C THR A 55 -8.13 0.12 -7.30
N LYS A 56 -8.54 0.98 -6.36
CA LYS A 56 -9.00 2.35 -6.65
C LYS A 56 -7.88 3.38 -6.71
N ARG A 57 -6.60 2.94 -6.59
CA ARG A 57 -5.42 3.82 -6.48
C ARG A 57 -5.57 4.90 -5.40
N SER A 58 -6.32 4.60 -4.35
CA SER A 58 -6.52 5.47 -3.19
C SER A 58 -5.38 5.29 -2.19
N TYR A 59 -4.15 5.55 -2.63
CA TYR A 59 -2.92 5.20 -1.89
C TYR A 59 -2.81 5.90 -0.53
N ALA A 60 -3.26 7.14 -0.39
CA ALA A 60 -3.29 7.83 0.90
C ALA A 60 -4.23 7.13 1.90
N LYS A 61 -5.37 6.61 1.44
CA LYS A 61 -6.30 5.84 2.30
C LYS A 61 -5.72 4.48 2.67
N ALA A 62 -5.04 3.82 1.72
CA ALA A 62 -4.32 2.57 1.98
C ALA A 62 -3.23 2.77 3.05
N LEU A 63 -2.44 3.83 2.94
CA LEU A 63 -1.39 4.17 3.91
C LEU A 63 -1.98 4.42 5.30
N ASN A 64 -3.00 5.28 5.39
CA ASN A 64 -3.68 5.56 6.66
C ASN A 64 -4.29 4.31 7.29
N TRP A 65 -4.86 3.41 6.48
CA TRP A 65 -5.42 2.15 6.97
C TRP A 65 -4.34 1.20 7.51
N LEU A 66 -3.16 1.14 6.88
CA LEU A 66 -2.04 0.34 7.40
C LEU A 66 -1.53 0.84 8.75
N ASP A 67 -1.56 2.16 8.98
CA ASP A 67 -1.18 2.76 10.26
C ASP A 67 -2.25 2.55 11.34
N ASN A 68 -3.52 2.46 10.95
CA ASN A 68 -4.66 2.41 11.86
C ASN A 68 -5.74 1.41 11.36
N PRO A 69 -5.47 0.09 11.33
CA PRO A 69 -6.38 -0.88 10.73
C PRO A 69 -7.75 -0.97 11.41
N ASP A 70 -7.81 -0.63 12.70
CA ASP A 70 -9.03 -0.63 13.52
C ASP A 70 -9.85 0.66 13.41
N THR A 71 -9.37 1.68 12.68
CA THR A 71 -10.15 2.92 12.55
C THR A 71 -11.46 2.68 11.79
N PRO A 72 -12.61 3.19 12.30
CA PRO A 72 -13.88 3.09 11.61
C PRO A 72 -13.78 3.76 10.23
N HIS A 73 -14.33 3.10 9.22
CA HIS A 73 -14.44 3.69 7.89
C HIS A 73 -15.44 4.85 7.97
N HIS A 74 -14.96 6.09 7.97
CA HIS A 74 -15.83 7.24 7.78
C HIS A 74 -16.14 7.37 6.27
N PRO A 75 -17.42 7.30 5.86
CA PRO A 75 -17.86 7.42 4.47
C PRO A 75 -17.63 8.80 3.88
#